data_AF-A0A543JES7-F1
#
_entry.id   AF-A0A543JES7-F1
#
_cell.length_a   1.000
_cell.length_b   1.000
_cell.length_c   1.000
_cell.angle_alpha   90.00
_cell.angle_beta   90.00
_cell.angle_gamma   90.00
#
_symmetry.space_group_name_H-M   'P 1'
#
loop_
_entity.id
_entity.type
_entity.pdbx_description
1 polymer ?
#
loop_
_entity_poly.entity_id
_entity_poly.type
_entity_poly.pdbx_seq_one_letter_code
_entity_poly.pdbx_strand_id
1 'polypeptide(L)'
;MRWVIGAVGVVMGLYGALLLLPLVDVDLVLWFVAGPVVHDVLLAPLVAGAGLLVARWVPKPWRAAVLVGGTLTGVLVLLAVPLLWRPFAGSPNPGLLDRDYPVGLLVAVAVVWAAVLVVTAVTHKGPRADR
;
A
#
# COMPACT_ATOMS: atom_id res chain seq x y z
N MET A 1 20.73 24.25 4.13
CA MET A 1 19.83 23.21 3.56
C MET A 1 18.64 22.88 4.45
N ARG A 2 18.81 22.31 5.66
CA ARG A 2 17.69 21.90 6.55
C ARG A 2 16.62 22.98 6.82
N TRP A 3 17.05 24.21 7.09
CA TRP A 3 16.14 25.33 7.36
C TRP A 3 15.38 25.78 6.11
N VAL A 4 16.01 25.72 4.95
CA VAL A 4 15.37 26.04 3.67
C VAL A 4 14.31 24.99 3.35
N ILE A 5 14.64 23.71 3.50
CA ILE A 5 13.69 22.60 3.32
C ILE A 5 12.51 22.74 4.32
N GLY A 6 12.82 23.03 5.58
CA GLY A 6 11.80 23.24 6.61
C GLY A 6 10.89 24.44 6.28
N ALA A 7 11.46 25.58 5.90
CA ALA A 7 10.70 26.77 5.51
C ALA A 7 9.82 26.52 4.28
N VAL A 8 10.35 25.85 3.25
CA VAL A 8 9.58 25.46 2.06
C VAL A 8 8.42 24.55 2.45
N GLY A 9 8.66 23.53 3.28
CA GLY A 9 7.62 22.63 3.77
C GLY A 9 6.52 23.35 4.54
N VAL A 10 6.88 24.29 5.42
CA VAL A 10 5.90 25.12 6.16
C VAL A 10 5.08 25.99 5.21
N VAL A 11 5.73 26.68 4.26
CA VAL A 11 5.02 27.51 3.27
C VAL A 11 4.06 26.67 2.44
N MET A 12 4.47 25.49 1.96
CA MET A 12 3.60 24.58 1.22
C MET A 12 2.43 24.06 2.06
N GLY A 13 2.68 23.73 3.33
CA GLY A 13 1.65 23.29 4.27
C GLY A 13 0.61 24.39 4.56
N LEU A 14 1.06 25.63 4.80
CA LEU A 14 0.19 26.78 4.99
C LEU A 14 -0.61 27.09 3.72
N TYR A 15 0.02 27.02 2.55
CA TYR A 15 -0.65 27.21 1.27
C TYR A 15 -1.75 26.15 1.04
N GLY A 16 -1.46 24.87 1.32
CA GLY A 16 -2.46 23.81 1.28
C GLY A 16 -3.61 24.04 2.26
N ALA A 17 -3.32 24.49 3.48
CA ALA A 17 -4.35 24.83 4.47
C ALA A 17 -5.25 25.98 4.00
N LEU A 18 -4.67 27.04 3.40
CA LEU A 18 -5.44 28.14 2.82
C LEU A 18 -6.36 27.66 1.69
N LEU A 19 -5.89 26.75 0.84
CA LEU A 19 -6.71 26.14 -0.22
C LEU A 19 -7.84 25.27 0.34
N LEU A 20 -7.67 24.68 1.52
CA LEU A 20 -8.69 23.85 2.17
C LEU A 20 -9.77 24.66 2.90
N LEU A 21 -9.48 25.88 3.36
CA LEU A 21 -10.41 26.70 4.15
C LEU A 21 -11.83 26.79 3.55
N PRO A 22 -12.01 27.01 2.23
CA PRO A 22 -13.34 27.10 1.64
C PRO A 22 -14.09 25.75 1.58
N LEU A 23 -13.39 24.63 1.77
CA LEU A 23 -13.93 23.27 1.72
C LEU A 23 -14.18 22.68 3.13
N VAL A 24 -13.93 23.44 4.20
CA VAL A 24 -14.07 22.93 5.57
C VAL A 24 -15.53 22.68 5.90
N ASP A 25 -15.87 21.40 5.99
CA ASP A 25 -17.12 20.88 6.51
C ASP A 25 -16.87 19.71 7.48
N VAL A 26 -17.95 19.16 8.04
CA VAL A 26 -17.86 18.05 8.99
C VAL A 26 -17.27 16.80 8.35
N ASP A 27 -17.58 16.55 7.07
CA ASP A 27 -17.11 15.37 6.35
C ASP A 27 -15.60 15.43 6.10
N LEU A 28 -15.07 16.61 5.76
CA LEU A 28 -13.64 16.84 5.60
C LEU A 28 -12.90 16.62 6.93
N VAL A 29 -13.40 17.19 8.02
CA VAL A 29 -12.79 17.01 9.36
C VAL A 29 -12.84 15.55 9.76
N LEU A 30 -13.98 14.88 9.55
CA LEU A 30 -14.12 13.46 9.82
C LEU A 30 -13.16 12.64 8.97
N TRP A 31 -13.00 12.94 7.68
CA TRP A 31 -12.04 12.24 6.81
C TRP A 31 -10.59 12.43 7.28
N PHE A 32 -10.20 13.66 7.64
CA PHE A 32 -8.87 13.99 8.15
C PHE A 32 -8.52 13.27 9.47
N VAL A 33 -9.51 13.03 10.33
CA VAL A 33 -9.29 12.37 11.63
C VAL A 33 -9.49 10.86 11.51
N ALA A 34 -10.58 10.42 10.89
CA ALA A 34 -10.93 9.01 10.79
C ALA A 34 -9.92 8.21 9.97
N GLY A 35 -9.35 8.77 8.90
CA GLY A 35 -8.34 8.10 8.08
C GLY A 35 -7.12 7.65 8.91
N PRO A 36 -6.39 8.57 9.56
CA PRO A 36 -5.29 8.25 10.45
C PRO A 36 -5.68 7.35 11.63
N VAL A 37 -6.83 7.60 12.27
CA VAL A 37 -7.29 6.78 13.39
C VAL A 37 -7.55 5.33 12.96
N VAL A 38 -8.27 5.12 11.85
CA VAL A 38 -8.51 3.80 11.29
C VAL A 38 -7.20 3.13 10.89
N HIS A 39 -6.27 3.87 10.26
CA HIS A 39 -4.96 3.37 9.91
C HIS A 39 -4.18 2.87 11.14
N ASP A 40 -4.09 3.68 12.19
CA ASP A 40 -3.26 3.39 13.35
C ASP A 40 -3.87 2.31 14.26
N VAL A 41 -5.19 2.26 14.36
CA VAL A 41 -5.90 1.28 15.21
C VAL A 41 -6.10 -0.06 14.50
N LEU A 42 -6.26 -0.06 13.17
CA LEU A 42 -6.53 -1.29 12.42
C LEU A 42 -5.35 -1.70 11.55
N LEU A 43 -4.93 -0.83 10.63
CA LEU A 43 -3.98 -1.23 9.59
C LEU A 43 -2.59 -1.50 10.18
N ALA A 44 -2.10 -0.64 11.06
CA ALA A 44 -0.79 -0.81 11.69
C ALA A 44 -0.71 -2.11 12.53
N PRO A 45 -1.67 -2.45 13.41
CA PRO A 45 -1.67 -3.73 14.13
C PRO A 45 -1.80 -4.95 13.21
N LEU A 46 -2.62 -4.88 12.16
CA LEU A 46 -2.75 -5.98 11.19
C LEU A 46 -1.45 -6.24 10.45
N VAL A 47 -0.78 -5.19 9.97
CA VAL A 47 0.51 -5.31 9.28
C VAL A 47 1.59 -5.80 10.24
N ALA A 48 1.63 -5.30 11.48
CA ALA A 48 2.54 -5.78 12.50
C ALA A 48 2.31 -7.26 12.83
N GLY A 49 1.05 -7.68 12.97
CA GLY A 49 0.64 -9.06 13.18
C GLY A 49 1.04 -9.97 12.02
N ALA A 50 0.82 -9.54 10.78
CA ALA A 50 1.27 -10.27 9.59
C ALA A 50 2.80 -10.41 9.56
N GLY A 51 3.54 -9.34 9.87
CA GLY A 51 5.00 -9.37 9.99
C GLY A 51 5.48 -10.35 11.07
N LEU A 52 4.81 -10.37 12.23
CA LEU A 52 5.10 -11.31 13.31
C LEU A 52 4.83 -12.77 12.89
N LEU A 53 3.72 -13.03 12.17
CA LEU A 53 3.42 -14.35 11.63
C LEU A 53 4.50 -14.80 10.64
N VAL A 54 4.95 -13.92 9.75
CA VAL A 54 6.06 -14.22 8.83
C VAL A 54 7.34 -14.51 9.62
N ALA A 55 7.65 -13.71 10.64
CA ALA A 55 8.83 -13.93 11.48
C ALA A 55 8.79 -15.26 12.24
N ARG A 56 7.59 -15.71 12.67
CA ARG A 56 7.39 -16.94 13.43
C ARG A 56 7.40 -18.19 12.55
N TRP A 57 6.76 -18.15 11.38
CA TRP A 57 6.45 -19.35 10.60
C TRP A 57 7.29 -19.50 9.32
N VAL A 58 7.85 -18.42 8.79
CA VAL A 58 8.62 -18.49 7.54
C VAL A 58 10.11 -18.72 7.82
N PRO A 59 10.76 -19.68 7.15
CA PRO A 59 12.20 -19.93 7.28
C PRO A 59 13.03 -18.68 6.94
N LYS A 60 14.11 -18.43 7.69
CA LYS A 60 14.98 -17.24 7.53
C LYS A 60 15.36 -16.90 6.08
N PRO A 61 15.68 -17.87 5.19
CA PRO A 61 16.02 -17.58 3.79
C PRO A 61 14.91 -16.95 2.97
N TRP A 62 13.64 -17.14 3.38
CA TRP A 62 12.45 -16.71 2.63
C TRP A 62 11.75 -15.50 3.25
N ARG A 63 12.11 -15.10 4.48
CA ARG A 63 11.40 -14.04 5.22
C ARG A 63 11.33 -12.72 4.46
N ALA A 64 12.46 -12.25 3.92
CA ALA A 64 12.50 -10.98 3.18
C ALA A 64 11.60 -11.04 1.92
N ALA A 65 11.68 -12.14 1.17
CA ALA A 65 10.87 -12.36 -0.02
C ALA A 65 9.36 -12.36 0.30
N VAL A 66 8.96 -13.08 1.37
CA VAL A 66 7.56 -13.15 1.80
C VAL A 66 7.07 -11.81 2.34
N LEU A 67 7.88 -11.06 3.08
CA LEU A 67 7.52 -9.71 3.56
C LEU A 67 7.31 -8.73 2.40
N VAL A 68 8.19 -8.73 1.40
CA VAL A 68 8.05 -7.89 0.21
C VAL A 68 6.81 -8.29 -0.60
N GLY A 69 6.65 -9.58 -0.92
CA GLY A 69 5.49 -10.08 -1.66
C GLY A 69 4.17 -9.82 -0.95
N GLY A 70 4.13 -10.03 0.37
CA GLY A 70 2.98 -9.73 1.22
C GLY A 70 2.66 -8.23 1.27
N THR A 71 3.66 -7.37 1.37
CA THR A 71 3.47 -5.90 1.37
C THR A 71 2.88 -5.43 0.05
N LEU A 72 3.45 -5.86 -1.08
CA LEU A 72 2.95 -5.53 -2.41
C LEU A 72 1.52 -6.04 -2.62
N THR A 73 1.23 -7.27 -2.17
CA THR A 73 -0.12 -7.84 -2.20
C THR A 73 -1.09 -7.00 -1.36
N GLY A 74 -0.70 -6.60 -0.14
CA GLY A 74 -1.51 -5.75 0.72
C GLY A 74 -1.86 -4.40 0.08
N VAL A 75 -0.89 -3.75 -0.56
CA VAL A 75 -1.12 -2.51 -1.32
C VAL A 75 -2.08 -2.73 -2.48
N LEU A 76 -1.91 -3.79 -3.27
CA LEU A 76 -2.83 -4.12 -4.37
C LEU A 76 -4.26 -4.35 -3.86
N VAL A 77 -4.42 -5.07 -2.75
CA VAL A 77 -5.73 -5.30 -2.13
C VAL A 77 -6.34 -3.98 -1.66
N LEU A 78 -5.59 -3.12 -0.97
CA LEU A 78 -6.09 -1.82 -0.50
C LEU A 78 -6.55 -0.93 -1.65
N LEU A 79 -5.81 -0.91 -2.76
CA LEU A 79 -6.20 -0.18 -3.98
C LEU A 79 -7.43 -0.80 -4.66
N ALA A 80 -7.60 -2.12 -4.57
CA ALA A 80 -8.73 -2.81 -5.13
C ALA A 80 -10.03 -2.65 -4.31
N VAL A 81 -9.95 -2.37 -3.00
CA VAL A 81 -11.13 -2.19 -2.12
C VAL A 81 -12.18 -1.25 -2.74
N PRO A 82 -11.88 0.00 -3.13
CA PRO A 82 -12.89 0.88 -3.71
C PRO A 82 -13.47 0.35 -5.03
N LEU A 83 -12.66 -0.32 -5.84
CA LEU A 83 -13.06 -0.87 -7.15
C LEU A 83 -13.99 -2.08 -7.00
N LEU A 84 -13.79 -2.89 -5.96
CA LEU A 84 -14.59 -4.07 -5.66
C LEU A 84 -15.85 -3.74 -4.85
N TRP A 85 -15.76 -2.79 -3.91
CA TRP A 85 -16.85 -2.47 -2.97
C TRP A 85 -17.85 -1.48 -3.58
N ARG A 86 -17.37 -0.44 -4.27
CA ARG A 86 -18.21 0.68 -4.72
C ARG A 86 -17.98 0.99 -6.19
N PRO A 87 -18.59 0.21 -7.11
CA PRO A 87 -18.39 0.42 -8.54
C PRO A 87 -18.83 1.81 -9.05
N PHE A 88 -19.64 2.59 -8.31
CA PHE A 88 -20.19 3.87 -8.80
C PHE A 88 -20.16 5.02 -7.78
N ALA A 89 -18.99 5.60 -7.54
CA ALA A 89 -18.85 6.87 -6.82
C ALA A 89 -18.98 8.13 -7.74
N GLY A 90 -19.51 7.97 -8.96
CA GLY A 90 -19.65 9.04 -9.97
C GLY A 90 -20.25 8.55 -11.28
N SER A 91 -20.31 9.42 -12.29
CA SER A 91 -20.78 9.07 -13.64
C SER A 91 -19.91 7.95 -14.24
N PRO A 92 -20.50 6.96 -14.95
CA PRO A 92 -19.72 5.89 -15.56
C PRO A 92 -18.62 6.45 -16.48
N ASN A 93 -17.37 6.04 -16.25
CA ASN A 93 -16.26 6.34 -17.15
C ASN A 93 -16.02 5.13 -18.07
N PRO A 94 -16.28 5.23 -19.39
CA PRO A 94 -16.11 4.13 -20.32
C PRO A 94 -14.70 3.52 -20.24
N GLY A 95 -14.60 2.19 -20.21
CA GLY A 95 -13.33 1.46 -20.18
C GLY A 95 -12.65 1.34 -18.81
N LEU A 96 -13.02 2.19 -17.84
CA LEU A 96 -12.62 2.00 -16.44
C LEU A 96 -13.50 0.93 -15.79
N LEU A 97 -14.82 1.06 -15.94
CA LEU A 97 -15.81 0.23 -15.23
C LEU A 97 -16.14 -1.10 -15.91
N ASP A 98 -15.72 -1.30 -17.16
CA ASP A 98 -15.98 -2.52 -17.94
C ASP A 98 -14.99 -3.67 -17.62
N ARG A 99 -14.14 -3.48 -16.60
CA ARG A 99 -13.04 -4.38 -16.26
C ARG A 99 -13.47 -5.38 -15.18
N ASP A 100 -13.09 -6.63 -15.36
CA ASP A 100 -13.16 -7.65 -14.30
C ASP A 100 -12.04 -7.39 -13.27
N TYR A 101 -12.33 -6.55 -12.28
CA TYR A 101 -11.40 -6.19 -11.21
C TYR A 101 -10.96 -7.38 -10.34
N PRO A 102 -11.83 -8.35 -9.97
CA PRO A 102 -11.39 -9.58 -9.32
C PRO A 102 -10.30 -10.31 -10.11
N VAL A 103 -10.51 -10.53 -11.41
CA VAL A 103 -9.51 -11.19 -12.27
C VAL A 103 -8.25 -10.34 -12.39
N GLY A 104 -8.40 -9.03 -12.58
CA GLY A 104 -7.26 -8.11 -12.64
C GLY A 104 -6.40 -8.13 -11.38
N LEU A 105 -7.02 -8.16 -10.20
CA LEU A 105 -6.32 -8.28 -8.92
C LEU A 105 -5.61 -9.62 -8.80
N LEU A 106 -6.27 -10.74 -9.13
CA LEU A 106 -5.67 -12.07 -9.10
C LEU A 106 -4.44 -12.15 -10.02
N VAL A 107 -4.54 -11.62 -11.24
CA VAL A 107 -3.42 -11.55 -12.18
C VAL A 107 -2.28 -10.70 -11.62
N ALA A 108 -2.58 -9.53 -11.05
CA ALA A 108 -1.56 -8.66 -10.46
C ALA A 108 -0.82 -9.35 -9.30
N VAL A 109 -1.56 -10.01 -8.41
CA VAL A 109 -0.99 -10.78 -7.29
C VAL A 109 -0.15 -11.95 -7.82
N ALA A 110 -0.62 -12.68 -8.83
CA ALA A 110 0.13 -13.76 -9.45
C ALA A 110 1.45 -13.27 -10.06
N VAL A 111 1.45 -12.12 -10.75
CA VAL A 111 2.66 -11.51 -11.30
C VAL A 111 3.63 -11.11 -10.20
N VAL A 112 3.14 -10.50 -9.10
CA VAL A 112 3.98 -10.16 -7.93
C VAL A 112 4.68 -11.40 -7.38
N TRP A 113 3.94 -12.48 -7.12
CA TRP A 113 4.53 -13.69 -6.55
C TRP A 113 5.43 -14.43 -7.52
N ALA A 114 5.14 -14.43 -8.82
CA ALA A 114 6.04 -14.93 -9.84
C ALA A 114 7.38 -14.17 -9.82
N ALA A 115 7.35 -12.83 -9.76
CA ALA A 115 8.55 -12.01 -9.67
C ALA A 115 9.33 -12.27 -8.37
N VAL A 116 8.65 -12.36 -7.22
CA VAL A 116 9.27 -12.70 -5.93
C VAL A 116 9.98 -14.06 -6.01
N LEU A 117 9.33 -15.08 -6.57
CA LEU A 117 9.92 -16.42 -6.73
C LEU A 117 11.15 -16.39 -7.65
N VAL A 118 11.07 -15.70 -8.79
CA VAL A 118 12.20 -15.58 -9.73
C VAL A 118 13.40 -14.90 -9.05
N VAL A 119 13.20 -13.74 -8.42
CA VAL A 119 14.27 -13.01 -7.73
C VAL A 119 14.87 -13.85 -6.60
N THR A 120 14.03 -14.52 -5.82
CA THR A 120 14.47 -15.37 -4.70
C THR A 120 15.26 -16.58 -5.21
N ALA A 121 14.83 -17.20 -6.31
CA ALA A 121 15.54 -18.34 -6.91
C ALA A 121 16.90 -17.92 -7.50
N VAL A 122 17.01 -16.75 -8.12
CA VAL A 122 18.28 -16.23 -8.66
C VAL A 122 19.25 -15.89 -7.52
N THR A 123 18.76 -15.26 -6.45
CA THR A 123 19.60 -14.83 -5.31
C THR A 123 20.07 -15.99 -4.43
N HIS A 124 19.26 -17.04 -4.23
CA HIS A 124 19.68 -18.24 -3.50
C HIS A 124 20.62 -19.16 -4.29
N LYS A 125 20.69 -19.01 -5.62
CA LYS A 125 21.65 -19.73 -6.48
C LYS A 125 23.02 -19.04 -6.60
N GLY A 126 23.19 -17.82 -6.05
CA GLY A 126 24.48 -17.12 -5.96
C GLY A 126 25.45 -17.77 -4.95
N PRO A 127 26.78 -17.66 -5.15
CA PRO A 127 27.74 -18.75 -5.02
C PRO A 127 27.84 -19.38 -3.62
N ARG A 128 27.44 -20.65 -3.50
CA ARG A 128 28.12 -21.62 -2.61
C ARG A 128 29.42 -22.08 -3.30
N ALA A 129 30.27 -21.09 -3.56
CA ALA A 129 31.57 -21.15 -4.19
C ALA A 129 32.65 -21.92 -3.40
N ASP A 130 32.68 -21.84 -2.08
CA ASP A 130 33.91 -22.12 -1.34
C ASP A 130 33.70 -21.90 0.17
N ARG A 131 33.55 -22.98 0.93
CA ARG A 131 33.91 -23.09 2.36
C ARG A 131 33.86 -24.52 2.83
#